data_AF-A0A662E0P4-F1
#
_entry.id   AF-A0A662E0P4-F1
#
_cell.length_a   1.000
_cell.length_b   1.000
_cell.length_c   1.000
_cell.angle_alpha   90.00
_cell.angle_beta   90.00
_cell.angle_gamma   90.00
#
_symmetry.space_group_name_H-M   'P 1'
#
loop_
_entity.id
_entity.type
_entity.pdbx_description
1 polymer ?
#
loop_
_entity_poly.entity_id
_entity_poly.type
_entity_poly.pdbx_seq_one_letter_code
_entity_poly.pdbx_strand_id
1 'polypeptide(L)'
;MLSWSSAQSGAEADLTAVAAGTDGVGFENGDALLRFASATAGDDEAELTASREALVEETDEAFMIDAAAVAANFEMMTRLADGTGAAMPSGAVESQVKISEAYGVADVISQR
;
A
#
# COMPACT_ATOMS: atom_id res chain seq x y z
N MET A 1 8.93 4.75 7.39
CA MET A 1 9.37 5.38 6.12
C MET A 1 8.65 6.68 5.87
N LEU A 2 7.31 6.71 5.83
CA LEU A 2 6.53 7.94 5.61
C LEU A 2 6.90 9.11 6.55
N SER A 3 6.96 8.89 7.87
CA SER A 3 7.34 9.94 8.83
C SER A 3 8.74 10.54 8.60
N TRP A 4 9.68 9.75 8.08
CA TRP A 4 11.03 10.20 7.75
C TRP A 4 11.05 10.94 6.40
N SER A 5 10.34 10.43 5.40
CA SER A 5 10.20 11.11 4.10
C SER A 5 9.49 12.46 4.23
N SER A 6 8.46 12.57 5.08
CA SER A 6 7.80 13.85 5.35
C SER A 6 8.73 14.86 6.00
N ALA A 7 9.53 14.43 6.97
CA ALA A 7 10.54 15.30 7.59
C ALA A 7 11.61 15.78 6.59
N GLN A 8 12.00 14.93 5.63
CA GLN A 8 13.03 15.25 4.65
C GLN A 8 12.53 16.14 3.49
N SER A 9 11.29 15.96 3.06
CA SER A 9 10.67 16.69 1.95
C SER A 9 9.96 17.97 2.37
N GLY A 10 9.56 18.08 3.65
CA GLY A 10 8.68 19.14 4.11
C GLY A 10 7.21 19.00 3.64
N ALA A 11 6.87 17.88 2.99
CA ALA A 11 5.52 17.55 2.56
C ALA A 11 4.90 16.49 3.49
N GLU A 12 3.65 16.69 3.88
CA GLU A 12 2.93 15.78 4.79
C GLU A 12 1.77 15.11 4.04
N ALA A 13 1.70 13.78 4.17
CA ALA A 13 0.63 12.99 3.59
C ALA A 13 -0.64 13.11 4.43
N ASP A 14 -1.79 13.34 3.80
CA ASP A 14 -3.06 13.14 4.49
C ASP A 14 -3.34 11.63 4.61
N LEU A 15 -2.97 11.07 5.77
CA LEU A 15 -3.16 9.65 6.06
C LEU A 15 -4.65 9.26 6.12
N THR A 16 -5.54 10.22 6.32
CA THR A 16 -6.99 9.99 6.29
C THR A 16 -7.45 9.78 4.85
N ALA A 17 -6.99 10.62 3.92
CA ALA A 17 -7.27 10.47 2.49
C ALA A 17 -6.66 9.16 1.94
N VAL A 18 -5.41 8.86 2.32
CA VAL A 18 -4.73 7.61 1.95
C VAL A 18 -5.51 6.40 2.45
N ALA A 19 -5.92 6.38 3.73
CA ALA A 19 -6.67 5.26 4.29
C ALA A 19 -8.07 5.11 3.68
N ALA A 20 -8.69 6.21 3.28
CA ALA A 20 -10.00 6.21 2.63
C ALA A 20 -9.94 5.85 1.14
N GLY A 21 -8.74 5.83 0.53
CA GLY A 21 -8.59 5.64 -0.92
C GLY A 21 -9.16 6.80 -1.73
N THR A 22 -9.17 8.02 -1.18
CA THR A 22 -9.75 9.21 -1.81
C THR A 22 -8.68 10.19 -2.26
N ASP A 23 -9.05 11.09 -3.17
CA ASP A 23 -8.22 12.21 -3.59
C ASP A 23 -7.83 13.13 -2.42
N GLY A 24 -6.85 13.99 -2.64
CA GLY A 24 -6.37 14.96 -1.64
C GLY A 24 -5.26 14.41 -0.74
N VAL A 25 -4.44 13.49 -1.26
CA VAL A 25 -3.34 12.85 -0.53
C VAL A 25 -2.26 13.83 -0.06
N GLY A 26 -2.18 15.02 -0.66
CA GLY A 26 -1.40 16.16 -0.14
C GLY A 26 0.00 16.31 -0.72
N PHE A 27 0.36 15.54 -1.74
CA PHE A 27 1.63 15.67 -2.46
C PHE A 27 1.47 15.46 -3.97
N GLU A 28 2.47 15.92 -4.72
CA GLU A 28 2.52 15.82 -6.18
C GLU A 28 2.34 14.37 -6.63
N ASN A 29 1.45 14.16 -7.61
CA ASN A 29 1.04 12.85 -8.14
C ASN A 29 0.44 11.89 -7.09
N GLY A 30 0.13 12.37 -5.88
CA GLY A 30 -0.24 11.53 -4.74
C GLY A 30 -1.52 10.73 -4.96
N ASP A 31 -2.51 11.33 -5.60
CA ASP A 31 -3.80 10.69 -5.89
C ASP A 31 -3.64 9.59 -6.95
N ALA A 32 -2.89 9.86 -8.04
CA ALA A 32 -2.57 8.86 -9.06
C ALA A 32 -1.70 7.72 -8.51
N LEU A 33 -0.73 8.03 -7.65
CA LEU A 33 0.07 7.03 -6.95
C LEU A 33 -0.78 6.15 -6.03
N LEU A 34 -1.70 6.75 -5.26
CA LEU A 34 -2.61 6.01 -4.38
C LEU A 34 -3.53 5.08 -5.18
N ARG A 35 -4.10 5.59 -6.28
CA ARG A 35 -4.96 4.81 -7.18
C ARG A 35 -4.20 3.64 -7.79
N PHE A 36 -3.01 3.88 -8.34
CA PHE A 36 -2.18 2.82 -8.92
C PHE A 36 -1.75 1.78 -7.88
N ALA A 37 -1.27 2.20 -6.72
CA ALA A 37 -0.87 1.29 -5.64
C ALA A 37 -2.05 0.43 -5.16
N SER A 38 -3.24 1.02 -5.01
CA SER A 38 -4.45 0.29 -4.62
C SER A 38 -4.85 -0.74 -5.68
N ALA A 39 -4.80 -0.36 -6.96
CA ALA A 39 -5.12 -1.26 -8.06
C ALA A 39 -4.15 -2.45 -8.15
N THR A 40 -2.86 -2.27 -7.81
CA THR A 40 -1.88 -3.39 -7.80
C THR A 40 -2.16 -4.46 -6.74
N ALA A 41 -2.90 -4.12 -5.68
CA ALA A 41 -3.28 -5.04 -4.61
C ALA A 41 -4.64 -5.72 -4.85
N GLY A 42 -5.39 -5.30 -5.88
CA GLY A 42 -6.70 -5.84 -6.23
C GLY A 42 -6.66 -6.84 -7.39
N ASP A 43 -7.85 -7.33 -7.76
CA ASP A 43 -8.04 -8.31 -8.84
C ASP A 43 -8.65 -7.69 -10.12
N ASP A 44 -8.83 -6.36 -10.17
CA ASP A 44 -9.39 -5.66 -11.33
C ASP A 44 -8.30 -5.25 -12.33
N GLU A 45 -8.10 -6.09 -13.34
CA GLU A 45 -7.09 -5.89 -14.38
C GLU A 45 -7.36 -4.63 -15.24
N ALA A 46 -8.63 -4.26 -15.43
CA ALA A 46 -8.99 -3.07 -16.18
C ALA A 46 -8.61 -1.81 -15.41
N GLU A 47 -8.88 -1.79 -14.10
CA GLU A 47 -8.49 -0.68 -13.22
C GLU A 47 -6.96 -0.58 -13.06
N LEU A 48 -6.25 -1.71 -12.98
CA LEU A 48 -4.79 -1.72 -12.97
C LEU A 48 -4.21 -1.14 -14.27
N THR A 49 -4.81 -1.46 -15.41
CA THR A 49 -4.38 -0.91 -16.70
C THR A 49 -4.64 0.59 -16.77
N ALA A 50 -5.86 1.02 -16.41
CA ALA A 50 -6.26 2.43 -16.46
C ALA A 50 -5.44 3.30 -15.51
N SER A 51 -5.20 2.85 -14.28
CA SER A 51 -4.40 3.59 -13.29
C SER A 51 -2.92 3.67 -13.68
N ARG A 52 -2.36 2.63 -14.32
CA ARG A 52 -1.00 2.67 -14.89
C ARG A 52 -0.89 3.72 -15.99
N GLU A 53 -1.82 3.70 -16.95
CA GLU A 53 -1.83 4.65 -18.06
C GLU A 53 -1.96 6.08 -17.56
N ALA A 54 -2.88 6.33 -16.61
CA ALA A 54 -3.04 7.64 -15.98
C ALA A 54 -1.77 8.13 -15.27
N LEU A 55 -1.06 7.24 -14.55
CA LEU A 55 0.19 7.60 -13.89
C LEU A 55 1.29 7.97 -14.90
N VAL A 56 1.38 7.25 -16.03
CA VAL A 56 2.32 7.58 -17.12
C VAL A 56 1.96 8.91 -17.77
N GLU A 57 0.67 9.21 -17.97
CA GLU A 57 0.21 10.48 -18.52
C GLU A 57 0.52 11.68 -17.61
N GLU A 58 0.39 11.50 -16.29
CA GLU A 58 0.69 12.55 -15.30
C GLU A 58 2.20 12.75 -15.07
N THR A 59 2.99 11.69 -15.28
CA THR A 59 4.44 11.68 -15.02
C THR A 59 5.22 11.26 -16.27
N ASP A 60 5.76 10.03 -16.28
CA ASP A 60 6.32 9.34 -17.43
C ASP A 60 6.44 7.83 -17.14
N GLU A 61 6.91 7.07 -18.13
CA GLU A 61 7.08 5.62 -18.00
C GLU A 61 8.12 5.23 -16.95
N ALA A 62 9.21 6.00 -16.80
CA ALA A 62 10.27 5.69 -15.85
C ALA A 62 9.77 5.86 -14.40
N PHE A 63 9.03 6.93 -14.12
CA PHE A 63 8.41 7.18 -12.84
C PHE A 63 7.40 6.09 -12.48
N MET A 64 6.55 5.66 -13.43
CA MET A 64 5.61 4.56 -13.20
C MET A 64 6.33 3.24 -12.88
N ILE A 65 7.44 2.94 -13.57
CA ILE A 65 8.25 1.76 -13.29
C ILE A 65 8.83 1.81 -11.87
N ASP A 66 9.35 2.96 -11.45
CA ASP A 66 9.87 3.14 -10.09
C ASP A 66 8.75 2.96 -9.03
N ALA A 67 7.57 3.52 -9.27
CA ALA A 67 6.41 3.33 -8.40
C ALA A 67 6.00 1.85 -8.30
N ALA A 68 5.98 1.13 -9.43
CA ALA A 68 5.69 -0.30 -9.47
C ALA A 68 6.76 -1.13 -8.73
N ALA A 69 8.03 -0.74 -8.82
CA ALA A 69 9.12 -1.38 -8.10
C ALA A 69 8.97 -1.20 -6.58
N VAL A 70 8.53 -0.02 -6.13
CA VAL A 70 8.22 0.24 -4.72
C VAL A 70 7.06 -0.66 -4.26
N ALA A 71 5.95 -0.69 -4.99
CA ALA A 71 4.80 -1.55 -4.66
C ALA A 71 5.20 -3.03 -4.57
N ALA A 72 5.98 -3.52 -5.55
CA ALA A 72 6.48 -4.89 -5.55
C ALA A 72 7.41 -5.21 -4.36
N ASN A 73 8.21 -4.25 -3.89
CA ASN A 73 9.07 -4.42 -2.72
C ASN A 73 8.24 -4.64 -1.45
N PHE A 74 7.13 -3.91 -1.28
CA PHE A 74 6.22 -4.10 -0.15
C PHE A 74 5.53 -5.46 -0.16
N GLU A 75 5.21 -6.00 -1.34
CA GLU A 75 4.59 -7.33 -1.47
C GLU A 75 5.58 -8.50 -1.32
N MET A 76 6.86 -8.29 -1.62
CA MET A 76 7.86 -9.36 -1.63
C MET A 76 7.92 -10.11 -0.28
N MET A 77 7.97 -9.39 0.84
CA MET A 77 8.06 -10.00 2.16
C MET A 77 6.77 -10.67 2.59
N THR A 78 5.61 -10.14 2.20
CA THR A 78 4.29 -10.76 2.42
C THR A 78 4.25 -12.13 1.74
N ARG A 79 4.61 -12.19 0.45
CA ARG A 79 4.66 -13.45 -0.31
C ARG A 79 5.66 -14.46 0.27
N LEU A 80 6.81 -13.99 0.76
CA LEU A 80 7.78 -14.86 1.42
C LEU A 80 7.24 -15.44 2.75
N ALA A 81 6.59 -14.60 3.56
CA ALA A 81 5.97 -15.03 4.81
C ALA A 81 4.87 -16.07 4.55
N ASP A 82 4.01 -15.82 3.58
CA ASP A 82 2.93 -16.72 3.18
C ASP A 82 3.46 -18.05 2.64
N GLY A 83 4.46 -18.00 1.76
CA GLY A 83 5.04 -19.19 1.13
C GLY A 83 5.84 -20.07 2.09
N THR A 84 6.41 -19.50 3.16
CA THR A 84 7.18 -20.24 4.17
C THR A 84 6.35 -20.65 5.38
N GLY A 85 5.13 -20.12 5.51
CA GLY A 85 4.32 -20.28 6.71
C GLY A 85 4.96 -19.62 7.94
N ALA A 86 5.66 -18.49 7.74
CA ALA A 86 6.35 -17.79 8.80
C ALA A 86 5.37 -17.47 9.95
N ALA A 87 5.63 -18.06 11.12
CA ALA A 87 4.79 -17.86 12.29
C ALA A 87 5.19 -16.59 13.03
N MET A 88 4.19 -15.87 13.51
CA MET A 88 4.39 -14.76 14.43
C MET A 88 5.08 -15.25 15.72
N PRO A 89 6.08 -14.52 16.25
CA PRO A 89 6.65 -14.82 17.56
C PRO A 89 5.56 -14.81 18.64
N SER A 90 5.61 -15.75 19.58
CA SER A 90 4.56 -15.91 20.62
C SER A 90 4.26 -14.63 21.40
N GLY A 91 5.27 -13.80 21.67
CA GLY A 91 5.10 -12.51 22.36
C GLY A 91 4.43 -11.41 21.52
N ALA A 92 4.40 -11.55 20.19
CA ALA A 92 3.75 -10.58 19.29
C ALA A 92 2.26 -10.88 19.07
N VAL A 93 1.82 -12.12 19.32
CA VAL A 93 0.43 -12.55 19.08
C VAL A 93 -0.56 -11.79 19.96
N GLU A 94 -0.27 -11.60 21.26
CA GLU A 94 -1.15 -10.85 22.17
C GLU A 94 -1.32 -9.38 21.76
N SER A 95 -0.26 -8.75 21.25
CA SER A 95 -0.33 -7.38 20.73
C SER A 95 -1.16 -7.33 19.45
N GLN A 96 -1.03 -8.34 18.60
CA GLN A 96 -1.76 -8.40 17.34
C GLN A 96 -3.26 -8.61 17.53
N VAL A 97 -3.67 -9.42 18.51
CA VAL A 97 -5.10 -9.63 18.83
C VAL A 97 -5.80 -8.30 19.09
N LYS A 98 -5.20 -7.43 19.91
CA LYS A 98 -5.74 -6.11 20.22
C LYS A 98 -5.85 -5.21 18.99
N ILE A 99 -4.87 -5.30 18.10
CA ILE A 99 -4.86 -4.56 16.83
C ILE A 99 -5.96 -5.09 15.92
N SER A 100 -6.06 -6.40 15.72
CA SER A 100 -7.09 -7.00 14.88
C SER A 100 -8.51 -6.75 15.38
N GLU A 101 -8.72 -6.75 16.70
CA GLU A 101 -10.01 -6.37 17.31
C GLU A 101 -10.33 -4.89 17.05
N ALA A 102 -9.36 -3.99 17.25
CA ALA A 102 -9.55 -2.56 17.03
C ALA A 102 -9.92 -2.23 15.56
N TYR A 103 -9.37 -2.98 14.61
CA TYR A 103 -9.65 -2.82 13.19
C TYR A 103 -10.80 -3.69 12.67
N GLY A 104 -11.46 -4.48 13.54
CA GLY A 104 -12.58 -5.34 13.16
C GLY A 104 -12.23 -6.50 12.22
N VAL A 105 -10.94 -6.87 12.16
CA VAL A 105 -10.41 -7.93 11.28
C VAL A 105 -10.09 -9.22 12.03
N ALA A 106 -10.47 -9.34 13.31
CA ALA A 106 -10.18 -10.52 14.14
C ALA A 106 -10.77 -11.82 13.56
N ASP A 107 -11.91 -11.73 12.86
CA ASP A 107 -12.60 -12.87 12.24
C ASP A 107 -12.27 -13.04 10.74
N VAL A 108 -11.38 -12.19 10.19
CA VAL A 108 -10.99 -12.29 8.78
C VAL A 108 -10.03 -13.46 8.63
N ILE A 109 -10.54 -14.53 8.03
CA ILE A 109 -9.74 -15.68 7.64
C ILE A 109 -9.01 -15.30 6.35
N SER A 110 -7.68 -15.27 6.41
CA SER A 110 -6.83 -15.17 5.21
C SER A 110 -7.25 -16.25 4.22
N GLN A 111 -7.74 -15.84 3.04
CA GLN A 111 -8.09 -16.76 1.97
C GLN A 111 -6.79 -17.23 1.33
N ARG A 112 -6.39 -18.45 1.66
CA ARG A 112 -5.35 -19.20 0.97
C ARG A 112 -5.82 -19.67 -0.39
#